data_AF-A0A8B8ZPA9-F1
#
_entry.id   AF-A0A8B8ZPA9-F1
#
_cell.length_a   1.000
_cell.length_b   1.000
_cell.length_c   1.000
_cell.angle_alpha   90.00
_cell.angle_beta   90.00
_cell.angle_gamma   90.00
#
_symmetry.space_group_name_H-M   'P 1'
#
loop_
_entity.id
_entity.type
_entity.pdbx_description
1 polymer ?
#
loop_
_entity_poly.entity_id
_entity_poly.type
_entity_poly.pdbx_seq_one_letter_code
_entity_poly.pdbx_strand_id
1 'polypeptide(L)'
;MGDISMMNKSPVNLSEKLFVLTNDVISRITFGKTGKLGQSFISVCKKLLVLASGFCVADMFPSLSFIDTLSGLRSVSEKLRREMDEILEEIIKEHKEKRTMTISNKGDDEQEEDLVDVLLGLKENGGLEFPLTDTNIKGVIMDMFVAGTKTASTTMVWAMAELMRHPEMMEKAQAEVQ
;
A
#
# COMPACT_ATOMS: atom_id res chain seq x y z
N MET A 1 4.81 -18.78 -18.41
CA MET A 1 4.55 -20.17 -18.00
C MET A 1 5.82 -21.04 -17.87
N GLY A 2 6.93 -20.74 -18.59
CA GLY A 2 8.12 -21.62 -18.63
C GLY A 2 8.91 -21.79 -17.33
N ASP A 3 8.91 -20.79 -16.44
CA ASP A 3 9.71 -20.85 -15.21
C ASP A 3 9.07 -21.66 -14.08
N ILE A 4 7.76 -21.92 -14.14
CA ILE A 4 7.05 -22.71 -13.12
C ILE A 4 7.28 -24.21 -13.35
N SER A 5 7.49 -24.64 -14.62
CA SER A 5 7.81 -26.04 -14.95
C SER A 5 9.24 -26.45 -14.59
N MET A 6 10.13 -25.50 -14.26
CA MET A 6 11.51 -25.78 -13.88
C MET A 6 11.73 -25.75 -12.35
N MET A 7 10.72 -25.41 -11.55
CA MET A 7 10.83 -25.54 -10.10
C MET A 7 10.65 -27.00 -9.68
N ASN A 8 11.51 -27.45 -8.74
CA ASN A 8 11.34 -28.69 -7.98
C ASN A 8 9.86 -28.90 -7.62
N LYS A 9 9.38 -30.16 -7.59
CA LYS A 9 8.01 -30.57 -7.21
C LYS A 9 7.62 -30.22 -5.76
N SER A 10 8.15 -29.14 -5.18
CA SER A 10 7.83 -28.62 -3.86
C SER A 10 6.57 -27.74 -3.90
N PRO A 11 5.68 -27.84 -2.90
CA PRO A 11 4.56 -26.93 -2.74
C PRO A 11 5.00 -25.45 -2.72
N VAL A 12 4.22 -24.58 -3.35
CA VAL A 12 4.45 -23.13 -3.38
C VAL A 12 3.42 -22.41 -2.53
N ASN A 13 3.87 -21.53 -1.63
CA ASN A 13 2.98 -20.65 -0.88
C ASN A 13 2.51 -19.47 -1.74
N LEU A 14 1.37 -19.63 -2.43
CA LEU A 14 0.79 -18.58 -3.26
C LEU A 14 0.38 -17.35 -2.45
N SER A 15 -0.06 -17.51 -1.21
CA SER A 15 -0.49 -16.38 -0.37
C SER A 15 0.65 -15.39 -0.12
N GLU A 16 1.84 -15.91 0.21
CA GLU A 16 3.03 -15.09 0.42
C GLU A 16 3.49 -14.42 -0.88
N LYS A 17 3.55 -15.16 -1.98
CA LYS A 17 4.00 -14.63 -3.27
C LYS A 17 3.08 -13.54 -3.81
N LEU A 18 1.77 -13.76 -3.75
CA LEU A 18 0.77 -12.79 -4.21
C LEU A 18 0.76 -11.56 -3.30
N PHE A 19 0.94 -11.73 -1.98
CA PHE A 19 1.08 -10.59 -1.07
C PHE A 19 2.30 -9.73 -1.41
N VAL A 20 3.47 -10.33 -1.64
CA VAL A 20 4.68 -9.60 -2.04
C VAL A 20 4.46 -8.88 -3.38
N LEU A 21 3.91 -9.59 -4.38
CA LEU A 21 3.61 -9.01 -5.68
C LEU A 21 2.71 -7.77 -5.58
N THR A 22 1.59 -7.87 -4.85
CA THR A 22 0.67 -6.73 -4.71
C THR A 22 1.33 -5.56 -4.00
N ASN A 23 2.14 -5.82 -2.97
CA ASN A 23 2.91 -4.78 -2.29
C ASN A 23 3.87 -4.08 -3.23
N ASP A 24 4.62 -4.81 -4.05
CA ASP A 24 5.57 -4.22 -4.99
C ASP A 24 4.85 -3.36 -6.05
N VAL A 25 3.73 -3.86 -6.58
CA VAL A 25 2.89 -3.12 -7.53
C VAL A 25 2.36 -1.84 -6.91
N ILE A 26 1.73 -1.92 -5.73
CA ILE A 26 1.13 -0.73 -5.11
C ILE A 26 2.21 0.26 -4.67
N SER A 27 3.35 -0.21 -4.14
CA SER A 27 4.47 0.67 -3.74
C SER A 27 5.00 1.47 -4.93
N ARG A 28 5.16 0.81 -6.09
CA ARG A 28 5.60 1.47 -7.33
C ARG A 28 4.60 2.52 -7.79
N ILE A 29 3.30 2.20 -7.79
CA ILE A 29 2.25 3.13 -8.22
C ILE A 29 2.10 4.30 -7.24
N THR A 30 2.27 4.06 -5.93
CA THR A 30 2.02 5.09 -4.92
C THR A 30 3.18 6.02 -4.67
N PHE A 31 4.43 5.54 -4.71
CA PHE A 31 5.62 6.33 -4.37
C PHE A 31 6.89 5.90 -5.13
N GLY A 32 6.73 5.27 -6.29
CA GLY A 32 7.81 5.05 -7.26
C GLY A 32 8.91 4.05 -6.84
N LYS A 33 8.83 3.48 -5.64
CA LYS A 33 9.90 2.65 -5.06
C LYS A 33 9.42 1.28 -4.65
N THR A 34 10.27 0.27 -4.85
CA THR A 34 10.14 -1.05 -4.23
C THR A 34 11.34 -1.31 -3.31
N GLY A 35 11.22 -2.20 -2.32
CA GLY A 35 12.32 -2.58 -1.42
C GLY A 35 12.16 -2.13 0.03
N LYS A 36 13.27 -1.72 0.70
CA LYS A 36 13.32 -1.55 2.17
C LYS A 36 12.31 -0.55 2.74
N LEU A 37 12.11 0.59 2.08
CA LEU A 37 11.15 1.61 2.51
C LEU A 37 9.71 1.06 2.45
N GLY A 38 9.39 0.36 1.36
CA GLY A 38 8.13 -0.38 1.23
C GLY A 38 7.97 -1.44 2.34
N GLN A 39 9.02 -2.20 2.68
CA GLN A 39 8.95 -3.20 3.76
C GLN A 39 8.69 -2.57 5.14
N SER A 40 9.35 -1.44 5.46
CA SER A 40 9.07 -0.69 6.68
C SER A 40 7.63 -0.21 6.71
N PHE A 41 7.15 0.37 5.62
CA PHE A 41 5.77 0.86 5.49
C PHE A 41 4.74 -0.28 5.63
N ILE A 42 4.97 -1.42 4.97
CA ILE A 42 4.15 -2.64 5.08
C ILE A 42 4.08 -3.12 6.53
N SER A 43 5.21 -3.12 7.24
CA SER A 43 5.27 -3.55 8.64
C SER A 43 4.39 -2.67 9.53
N VAL A 44 4.46 -1.35 9.36
CA VAL A 44 3.62 -0.42 10.13
C VAL A 44 2.14 -0.54 9.72
N CYS A 45 1.83 -0.65 8.42
CA CYS A 45 0.48 -0.91 7.90
C CYS A 45 -0.13 -2.18 8.49
N LYS A 46 0.64 -3.27 8.60
CA LYS A 46 0.18 -4.53 9.19
C LYS A 46 -0.19 -4.36 10.66
N LYS A 47 0.68 -3.70 11.44
CA LYS A 47 0.41 -3.41 12.86
C LYS A 47 -0.83 -2.54 13.02
N LEU A 48 -0.96 -1.52 12.17
CA LEU A 48 -2.13 -0.65 12.16
C LEU A 48 -3.42 -1.42 11.82
N LEU A 49 -3.40 -2.27 10.80
CA LEU A 49 -4.54 -3.11 10.45
C LEU A 49 -4.95 -4.06 11.58
N VAL A 50 -3.98 -4.65 12.28
CA VAL A 50 -4.27 -5.49 13.46
C VAL A 50 -4.95 -4.66 14.54
N LEU A 51 -4.42 -3.48 14.84
CA LEU A 51 -4.98 -2.56 15.82
C LEU A 51 -6.41 -2.13 15.44
N ALA A 52 -6.62 -1.72 14.18
CA ALA A 52 -7.90 -1.25 13.65
C ALA A 52 -8.94 -2.36 13.52
N SER A 53 -8.52 -3.62 13.35
CA SER A 53 -9.40 -4.79 13.38
C SER A 53 -9.77 -5.26 14.78
N GLY A 54 -9.10 -4.70 15.81
CA GLY A 54 -9.37 -5.02 17.20
C GLY A 54 -10.65 -4.37 17.72
N PHE A 55 -11.12 -4.84 18.87
CA PHE A 55 -12.26 -4.24 19.55
C PHE A 55 -11.85 -2.95 20.28
N CYS A 56 -12.47 -1.83 19.92
CA CYS A 56 -12.31 -0.54 20.60
C CYS A 56 -13.57 -0.28 21.46
N VAL A 57 -13.40 -0.10 22.77
CA VAL A 57 -14.56 0.07 23.66
C VAL A 57 -15.24 1.42 23.42
N ALA A 58 -14.47 2.47 23.14
CA ALA A 58 -14.99 3.78 22.79
C ALA A 58 -15.91 3.76 21.57
N ASP A 59 -15.66 2.86 20.60
CA ASP A 59 -16.45 2.81 19.35
C ASP A 59 -17.89 2.34 19.60
N MET A 60 -18.10 1.48 20.60
CA MET A 60 -19.44 1.03 21.01
C MET A 60 -20.03 1.87 22.15
N PHE A 61 -19.17 2.31 23.08
CA PHE A 61 -19.56 3.03 24.29
C PHE A 61 -18.64 4.24 24.49
N PRO A 62 -18.93 5.40 23.86
CA PRO A 62 -18.06 6.58 23.90
C PRO A 62 -17.75 7.08 25.33
N SER A 63 -18.69 6.91 26.26
CA SER A 63 -18.52 7.24 27.68
C SER A 63 -17.46 6.39 28.40
N LEU A 64 -17.05 5.26 27.82
CA LEU A 64 -16.03 4.35 28.34
C LEU A 64 -14.67 4.48 27.64
N SER A 65 -14.44 5.57 26.89
CA SER A 65 -13.18 5.83 26.17
C SER A 65 -11.92 5.87 27.04
N PHE A 66 -12.06 6.06 28.36
CA PHE A 66 -10.95 5.94 29.29
C PHE A 66 -10.36 4.51 29.34
N ILE A 67 -11.16 3.49 29.01
CA ILE A 67 -10.72 2.09 28.96
C ILE A 67 -9.66 1.89 27.87
N ASP A 68 -9.80 2.55 26.71
CA ASP A 68 -8.81 2.47 25.64
C ASP A 68 -7.49 3.19 25.99
N THR A 69 -7.55 4.12 26.96
CA THR A 69 -6.36 4.75 27.54
C THR A 69 -5.69 3.81 28.55
N LEU A 70 -6.47 3.14 29.41
CA LEU A 70 -5.97 2.18 30.40
C LEU A 70 -5.44 0.87 29.76
N SER A 71 -6.03 0.44 28.65
CA SER A 71 -5.60 -0.75 27.90
C SER A 71 -4.29 -0.54 27.13
N GLY A 72 -3.81 0.70 27.04
CA GLY A 72 -2.63 1.06 26.27
C GLY A 72 -2.86 1.20 24.76
N LEU A 73 -4.09 0.96 24.28
CA LEU A 73 -4.45 1.01 22.86
C LEU A 73 -4.14 2.39 22.25
N ARG A 74 -4.48 3.47 22.98
CA ARG A 74 -4.17 4.85 22.58
C ARG A 74 -2.68 5.10 22.40
N SER A 75 -1.84 4.63 23.34
CA SER A 75 -0.38 4.82 23.27
C SER A 75 0.23 4.08 22.07
N VAL A 76 -0.22 2.85 21.81
CA VAL A 76 0.21 2.06 20.65
C VAL A 76 -0.23 2.73 19.35
N SER A 77 -1.48 3.21 19.28
CA SER A 77 -2.01 3.93 18.11
C SER A 77 -1.17 5.18 17.80
N GLU A 78 -0.89 6.01 18.79
CA GLU A 78 -0.08 7.22 18.61
C GLU A 78 1.36 6.89 18.20
N LYS A 79 1.95 5.81 18.72
CA LYS A 79 3.28 5.35 18.31
C LYS A 79 3.29 4.93 16.83
N LEU A 80 2.33 4.11 16.41
CA LEU A 80 2.21 3.68 15.01
C LEU A 80 1.93 4.86 14.09
N ARG A 81 1.10 5.82 14.51
CA ARG A 81 0.84 7.04 13.76
C ARG A 81 2.12 7.86 13.56
N ARG A 82 2.97 7.99 14.58
CA ARG A 82 4.27 8.67 14.47
C ARG A 82 5.20 7.95 13.50
N GLU A 83 5.37 6.64 13.66
CA GLU A 83 6.19 5.82 12.74
C GLU A 83 5.72 5.93 11.28
N MET A 84 4.40 5.95 11.03
CA MET A 84 3.86 6.17 9.69
C MET A 84 4.12 7.58 9.16
N ASP A 85 3.89 8.59 10.00
CA ASP A 85 4.03 9.99 9.58
C ASP A 85 5.47 10.32 9.20
N GLU A 86 6.45 9.74 9.90
CA GLU A 86 7.88 9.85 9.60
C GLU A 86 8.21 9.23 8.23
N ILE A 87 7.75 8.01 7.96
CA ILE A 87 7.98 7.34 6.67
C ILE A 87 7.36 8.13 5.51
N LEU A 88 6.12 8.60 5.67
CA LEU A 88 5.42 9.35 4.64
C LEU A 88 6.01 10.76 4.44
N GLU A 89 6.53 11.39 5.50
CA GLU A 89 7.27 12.64 5.39
C GLU A 89 8.56 12.45 4.58
N GLU A 90 9.31 11.38 4.84
CA GLU A 90 10.52 11.03 4.08
C GLU A 90 10.19 10.85 2.60
N ILE A 91 9.14 10.08 2.27
CA ILE A 91 8.66 9.88 0.90
C ILE A 91 8.33 11.23 0.25
N ILE A 92 7.50 12.07 0.88
CA ILE A 92 7.10 13.36 0.31
C ILE A 92 8.32 14.27 0.10
N LYS A 93 9.24 14.29 1.06
CA LYS A 93 10.47 15.10 0.98
C LYS A 93 11.34 14.68 -0.19
N GLU A 94 11.56 13.39 -0.39
CA GLU A 94 12.34 12.87 -1.53
C GLU A 94 11.73 13.26 -2.88
N HIS A 95 10.39 13.23 -3.01
CA HIS A 95 9.71 13.63 -4.25
C HIS A 95 9.82 15.13 -4.49
N LYS A 96 9.68 15.96 -3.45
CA LYS A 96 9.90 17.42 -3.53
C LYS A 96 11.33 17.75 -3.97
N GLU A 97 12.33 17.08 -3.38
CA GLU A 97 13.76 17.26 -3.73
C GLU A 97 14.03 16.86 -5.18
N LYS A 98 13.55 15.68 -5.60
CA LYS A 98 13.63 15.19 -6.99
C LYS A 98 13.03 16.20 -7.98
N ARG A 99 11.83 16.72 -7.70
CA ARG A 99 11.16 17.73 -8.53
C ARG A 99 11.97 19.03 -8.64
N THR A 100 12.51 19.55 -7.55
CA THR A 100 13.37 20.76 -7.61
C THR A 100 14.62 20.56 -8.44
N MET A 101 15.23 19.36 -8.42
CA MET A 101 16.39 19.04 -9.26
C MET A 101 16.02 18.96 -10.73
N THR A 102 14.88 18.35 -11.07
CA THR A 102 14.41 18.23 -12.46
C THR A 102 14.05 19.60 -13.06
N ILE A 103 13.46 20.52 -12.30
CA ILE A 103 13.18 21.90 -12.78
C ILE A 103 14.49 22.66 -13.10
N SER A 104 15.56 22.39 -12.34
CA SER A 104 16.87 23.02 -12.56
C SER A 104 17.65 22.48 -13.77
N ASN A 105 17.41 21.22 -14.14
CA ASN A 105 17.98 20.56 -15.31
C ASN A 105 16.89 20.42 -16.39
N LYS A 106 16.82 21.37 -17.33
CA LYS A 106 15.93 21.36 -18.51
C LYS A 106 16.24 20.21 -19.50
N GLY A 107 16.23 18.97 -19.04
CA GLY A 107 16.33 17.76 -19.85
C GLY A 107 14.96 17.09 -19.90
N ASP A 108 14.51 16.83 -21.11
CA ASP A 108 13.21 16.26 -21.49
C ASP A 108 13.12 14.75 -21.17
N ASP A 109 13.60 14.33 -20.00
CA ASP A 109 13.36 12.96 -19.52
C ASP A 109 11.97 12.93 -18.89
N GLU A 110 11.01 12.34 -19.62
CA GLU A 110 9.71 11.91 -19.07
C GLU A 110 9.98 10.94 -17.92
N GLN A 111 10.14 11.48 -16.70
CA GLN A 111 10.20 10.65 -15.51
C GLN A 111 8.83 10.02 -15.30
N GLU A 112 8.81 8.70 -15.07
CA GLU A 112 7.61 7.97 -14.69
C GLU A 112 7.02 8.63 -13.42
N GLU A 113 5.87 9.29 -13.58
CA GLU A 113 5.15 9.91 -12.48
C GLU A 113 4.44 8.84 -11.65
N ASP A 114 4.60 8.91 -10.34
CA ASP A 114 3.79 8.16 -9.39
C ASP A 114 2.71 9.02 -8.73
N LEU A 115 1.90 8.41 -7.86
CA LEU A 115 0.81 9.12 -7.19
C LEU A 115 1.29 10.31 -6.33
N VAL A 116 2.47 10.23 -5.70
CA VAL A 116 3.00 11.35 -4.91
C VAL A 116 3.33 12.52 -5.83
N ASP A 117 3.97 12.24 -6.98
CA ASP A 117 4.26 13.26 -7.99
C ASP A 117 2.98 13.96 -8.47
N VAL A 118 1.94 13.20 -8.81
CA VAL A 118 0.65 13.75 -9.24
C VAL A 118 0.01 14.62 -8.16
N LEU A 119 -0.03 14.15 -6.91
CA LEU A 119 -0.63 14.88 -5.79
C LEU A 119 0.14 16.16 -5.44
N LEU A 120 1.47 16.14 -5.52
CA LEU A 120 2.29 17.35 -5.36
C LEU A 120 2.04 18.34 -6.49
N GLY A 121 1.93 17.88 -7.74
CA GLY A 121 1.57 18.72 -8.88
C GLY A 121 0.20 19.39 -8.70
N LEU A 122 -0.81 18.66 -8.22
CA LEU A 122 -2.13 19.22 -7.89
C LEU A 122 -2.07 20.25 -6.76
N LYS A 123 -1.22 20.01 -5.75
CA LYS A 123 -1.00 20.96 -4.66
C LYS A 123 -0.40 22.28 -5.14
N GLU A 124 0.55 22.21 -6.08
CA GLU A 124 1.26 23.38 -6.62
C GLU A 124 0.43 24.16 -7.65
N ASN A 125 -0.19 23.44 -8.59
CA ASN A 125 -0.94 24.04 -9.70
C ASN A 125 -2.37 24.45 -9.31
N GLY A 126 -2.86 23.97 -8.16
CA GLY A 126 -4.24 24.15 -7.74
C GLY A 126 -5.23 23.35 -8.59
N GLY A 127 -6.49 23.79 -8.64
CA GLY A 127 -7.55 23.14 -9.41
C GLY A 127 -8.55 22.33 -8.57
N LEU A 128 -8.35 22.27 -7.27
CA LEU A 128 -9.33 21.74 -6.31
C LEU A 128 -10.05 22.89 -5.59
N GLU A 129 -11.29 22.65 -5.15
CA GLU A 129 -12.08 23.61 -4.38
C GLU A 129 -11.44 23.98 -3.03
N PHE A 130 -10.55 23.12 -2.54
CA PHE A 130 -9.79 23.31 -1.31
C PHE A 130 -8.29 23.08 -1.55
N PRO A 131 -7.41 23.78 -0.82
CA PRO A 131 -5.97 23.58 -0.94
C PRO A 131 -5.56 22.22 -0.38
N LEU A 132 -4.79 21.47 -1.16
CA LEU A 132 -4.26 20.19 -0.73
C LEU A 132 -3.10 20.40 0.27
N THR A 133 -3.19 19.80 1.45
CA THR A 133 -2.11 19.84 2.45
C THR A 133 -1.23 18.59 2.37
N ASP A 134 -0.01 18.65 2.93
CA ASP A 134 0.84 17.44 3.01
C ASP A 134 0.14 16.34 3.82
N THR A 135 -0.63 16.70 4.85
CA THR A 135 -1.45 15.75 5.61
C THR A 135 -2.50 15.04 4.74
N ASN A 136 -3.13 15.75 3.79
CA ASN A 136 -4.06 15.12 2.86
C ASN A 136 -3.33 14.13 1.93
N ILE A 137 -2.17 14.53 1.39
CA ILE A 137 -1.34 13.67 0.52
C ILE A 137 -0.94 12.39 1.26
N LYS A 138 -0.43 12.52 2.50
CA LYS A 138 -0.09 11.37 3.36
C LYS A 138 -1.28 10.44 3.55
N GLY A 139 -2.47 11.00 3.80
CA GLY A 139 -3.71 10.22 3.95
C GLY A 139 -4.07 9.42 2.69
N VAL A 140 -4.00 10.05 1.52
CA VAL A 140 -4.33 9.38 0.24
C VAL A 140 -3.33 8.26 -0.08
N ILE A 141 -2.02 8.49 0.12
CA ILE A 141 -0.99 7.47 -0.09
C ILE A 141 -1.24 6.26 0.83
N MET A 142 -1.53 6.53 2.10
CA MET A 142 -1.82 5.49 3.08
C MET A 142 -3.07 4.67 2.70
N ASP A 143 -4.17 5.34 2.35
CA ASP A 143 -5.42 4.67 1.95
C ASP A 143 -5.21 3.77 0.72
N MET A 144 -4.56 4.29 -0.33
CA MET A 144 -4.28 3.54 -1.55
C MET A 144 -3.44 2.28 -1.26
N PHE A 145 -2.43 2.41 -0.41
CA PHE A 145 -1.57 1.30 -0.05
C PHE A 145 -2.30 0.21 0.76
N VAL A 146 -3.00 0.62 1.82
CA VAL A 146 -3.71 -0.29 2.73
C VAL A 146 -4.83 -1.02 1.98
N ALA A 147 -5.63 -0.28 1.21
CA ALA A 147 -6.73 -0.83 0.44
C ALA A 147 -6.23 -1.73 -0.70
N GLY A 148 -5.20 -1.31 -1.43
CA GLY A 148 -4.70 -2.02 -2.62
C GLY A 148 -3.99 -3.34 -2.31
N THR A 149 -3.32 -3.45 -1.15
CA THR A 149 -2.49 -4.62 -0.84
C THR A 149 -3.30 -5.86 -0.48
N LYS A 150 -4.02 -5.79 0.66
CA LYS A 150 -4.59 -6.99 1.28
C LYS A 150 -5.79 -7.52 0.49
N THR A 151 -6.59 -6.63 -0.07
CA THR A 151 -7.78 -6.98 -0.85
C THR A 151 -7.39 -7.71 -2.13
N ALA A 152 -6.52 -7.12 -2.97
CA ALA A 152 -6.13 -7.72 -4.25
C ALA A 152 -5.37 -9.04 -4.08
N SER A 153 -4.43 -9.12 -3.12
CA SER A 153 -3.73 -10.39 -2.83
C SER A 153 -4.70 -11.49 -2.37
N THR A 154 -5.67 -11.16 -1.52
CA THR A 154 -6.69 -12.10 -1.05
C THR A 154 -7.60 -12.56 -2.19
N THR A 155 -8.05 -11.65 -3.04
CA THR A 155 -8.85 -11.98 -4.23
C THR A 155 -8.09 -12.91 -5.18
N MET A 156 -6.81 -12.65 -5.43
CA MET A 156 -5.99 -13.54 -6.28
C MET A 156 -5.81 -14.93 -5.66
N VAL A 157 -5.64 -15.03 -4.34
CA VAL A 157 -5.57 -16.31 -3.64
C VAL A 157 -6.88 -17.09 -3.80
N TRP A 158 -8.03 -16.44 -3.62
CA TRP A 158 -9.35 -17.08 -3.81
C TRP A 158 -9.59 -17.49 -5.26
N ALA A 159 -9.21 -16.64 -6.23
CA ALA A 159 -9.32 -16.97 -7.64
C ALA A 159 -8.50 -18.23 -7.98
N MET A 160 -7.25 -18.29 -7.53
CA MET A 160 -6.40 -19.47 -7.76
C MET A 160 -6.94 -20.72 -7.04
N ALA A 161 -7.42 -20.57 -5.80
CA ALA A 161 -8.01 -21.68 -5.06
C ALA A 161 -9.26 -22.25 -5.77
N GLU A 162 -10.11 -21.40 -6.31
CA GLU A 162 -11.31 -21.82 -7.02
C GLU A 162 -10.99 -22.43 -8.39
N LEU A 163 -10.03 -21.87 -9.13
CA LEU A 163 -9.55 -22.48 -10.38
C LEU A 163 -8.94 -23.87 -10.15
N MET A 164 -8.16 -24.05 -9.07
CA MET A 164 -7.57 -25.36 -8.73
C MET A 164 -8.63 -26.38 -8.31
N ARG A 165 -9.78 -25.92 -7.82
CA ARG A 165 -10.92 -26.77 -7.42
C ARG A 165 -11.78 -27.18 -8.61
N HIS A 166 -11.76 -26.42 -9.72
CA HIS A 166 -12.55 -26.64 -10.94
C HIS A 166 -11.64 -26.65 -12.20
N PRO A 167 -11.01 -27.80 -12.51
CA PRO A 167 -10.06 -27.92 -13.61
C PRO A 167 -10.60 -27.47 -14.98
N GLU A 168 -11.89 -27.68 -15.25
CA GLU A 168 -12.56 -27.25 -16.48
C GLU A 168 -12.63 -25.72 -16.62
N MET A 169 -12.68 -24.99 -15.51
CA MET A 169 -12.62 -23.53 -15.51
C MET A 169 -11.18 -23.04 -15.66
N MET A 170 -10.21 -23.76 -15.08
CA MET A 170 -8.79 -23.49 -15.29
C MET A 170 -8.37 -23.67 -16.75
N GLU A 171 -8.84 -24.71 -17.43
CA GLU A 171 -8.56 -24.95 -18.86
C GLU A 171 -9.09 -23.80 -19.73
N LYS A 172 -10.32 -23.34 -19.48
CA LYS A 172 -10.91 -22.19 -20.18
C LYS A 172 -10.11 -20.91 -19.96
N ALA A 173 -9.75 -20.59 -18.72
CA ALA A 173 -8.96 -19.40 -18.40
C ALA A 173 -7.58 -19.43 -19.08
N GLN A 174 -6.96 -20.60 -19.21
CA GLN A 174 -5.69 -20.76 -19.94
C GLN A 174 -5.86 -20.59 -21.45
N ALA A 175 -6.97 -21.08 -22.02
CA ALA A 175 -7.28 -20.91 -23.44
C ALA A 175 -7.58 -19.45 -23.82
N GLU A 176 -8.11 -18.64 -22.90
CA GLU A 176 -8.38 -17.21 -23.16
C GLU A 176 -7.12 -16.34 -23.30
N VAL A 177 -6.00 -16.76 -22.69
CA VAL A 177 -4.73 -16.01 -22.69
C VAL A 177 -3.67 -16.63 -23.62
N GLN A 178 -4.05 -17.66 -24.38
CA GLN A 178 -3.24 -18.26 -25.46
C GLN A 178 -3.38 -17.46 -26.75
#